data_AF-A0A068YT24-F1
#
_entry.id   AF-A0A068YT24-F1
#
_cell.length_a   1.000
_cell.length_b   1.000
_cell.length_c   1.000
_cell.angle_alpha   90.00
_cell.angle_beta   90.00
_cell.angle_gamma   90.00
#
_symmetry.space_group_name_H-M   'P 1'
#
loop_
_entity.id
_entity.type
_entity.pdbx_description
1 polymer ?
#
loop_
_entity_poly.entity_id
_entity_poly.type
_entity_poly.pdbx_seq_one_letter_code
_entity_poly.pdbx_strand_id
1 'polypeptide(L)' 'MVSLARPLLADPDFVDKAAQGRSQDINVCIACNQACLNHAFNARLASCLVNPRAGHETERVIRTVPAKNAWR' A
#
# COMPACT_ATOMS: atom_id res chain seq x y z
N MET A 1 16.53 12.43 -12.32
CA MET A 1 15.22 12.25 -11.65
C MET A 1 14.79 10.79 -11.79
N VAL A 2 14.07 10.24 -10.82
CA VAL A 2 13.53 8.87 -10.86
C VAL A 2 12.00 8.96 -10.83
N SER A 3 11.32 8.15 -11.65
CA SER A 3 9.85 8.12 -11.71
C SER A 3 9.32 6.90 -10.96
N LEU A 4 8.33 7.12 -10.09
CA LEU A 4 7.70 6.08 -9.28
C LEU A 4 6.18 6.22 -9.42
N ALA A 5 5.52 5.14 -9.85
CA ALA A 5 4.06 5.04 -9.90
C ALA A 5 3.55 3.98 -8.92
N ARG A 6 3.68 2.69 -9.28
CA ARG A 6 3.24 1.57 -8.44
C ARG A 6 3.84 1.54 -7.03
N PRO A 7 5.11 1.94 -6.80
CA PRO A 7 5.64 2.05 -5.44
C PRO A 7 4.84 2.99 -4.53
N LEU A 8 4.26 4.07 -5.07
CA LEU A 8 3.44 5.02 -4.28
C LEU A 8 2.03 4.50 -3.99
N LEU A 9 1.51 3.58 -4.81
CA LEU A 9 0.29 2.82 -4.47
C LEU A 9 0.56 1.80 -3.36
N ALA A 10 1.75 1.17 -3.36
CA ALA A 10 2.13 0.20 -2.34
C ALA A 10 2.46 0.87 -1.00
N ASP A 11 3.12 2.02 -1.02
CA ASP A 11 3.47 2.77 0.17
C ASP A 11 3.40 4.30 -0.08
N PRO A 12 2.38 5.00 0.47
CA PRO A 12 2.30 6.45 0.32
C PRO A 12 3.45 7.18 1.05
N ASP A 13 4.05 6.55 2.07
CA ASP A 13 5.13 7.13 2.88
C ASP A 13 6.52 6.72 2.35
N PHE A 14 6.62 6.19 1.13
CA PHE A 14 7.86 5.67 0.55
C PHE A 14 9.03 6.66 0.66
N VAL A 15 8.79 7.92 0.28
CA VAL A 15 9.83 8.95 0.24
C VAL A 15 10.30 9.32 1.64
N ASP A 16 9.36 9.49 2.58
CA ASP A 16 9.68 9.86 3.96
C ASP A 16 10.45 8.75 4.68
N LYS A 17 10.03 7.49 4.50
CA LYS A 17 10.74 6.32 5.05
C LYS A 17 12.15 6.20 4.49
N ALA A 18 12.31 6.37 3.16
CA ALA A 18 13.61 6.32 2.52
C ALA A 18 14.53 7.44 3.03
N ALA A 19 14.04 8.68 3.14
CA ALA A 19 14.79 9.81 3.65
C ALA A 19 15.23 9.63 5.11
N GLN A 20 14.44 8.93 5.91
CA GLN A 20 14.73 8.60 7.32
C GLN A 20 15.64 7.37 7.50
N GLY A 21 16.12 6.74 6.42
CA GLY A 21 16.91 5.51 6.50
C GLY A 21 16.10 4.28 6.95
N ARG A 22 14.77 4.34 6.87
CA ARG A 22 13.84 3.28 7.27
C ARG A 22 13.38 2.43 6.09
N SER A 23 14.29 2.13 5.16
CA SER A 23 13.98 1.41 3.93
C SER A 23 13.41 0.01 4.17
N GLN A 24 13.76 -0.63 5.28
CA GLN A 24 13.21 -1.94 5.69
C GLN A 24 11.72 -1.90 6.07
N ASP A 25 11.18 -0.71 6.39
CA ASP A 25 9.76 -0.52 6.73
C ASP A 25 8.91 -0.17 5.50
N ILE A 26 9.52 -0.03 4.32
CA ILE A 26 8.81 0.29 3.09
C ILE A 26 7.99 -0.92 2.65
N ASN A 27 6.70 -0.70 2.39
CA ASN A 27 5.82 -1.69 1.80
C ASN A 27 6.10 -1.81 0.29
N VAL A 28 7.07 -2.65 -0.07
CA VAL A 28 7.61 -2.75 -1.43
C VAL A 28 6.56 -3.25 -2.44
N CYS A 29 6.46 -2.56 -3.58
CA CYS A 29 5.69 -3.05 -4.72
C CYS A 29 6.32 -4.33 -5.31
N ILE A 30 5.56 -5.43 -5.31
CA ILE A 30 6.00 -6.73 -5.84
C ILE A 30 5.73 -6.92 -7.35
N ALA A 31 5.40 -5.85 -8.07
CA ALA A 31 5.11 -5.86 -9.51
C ALA A 31 4.00 -6.84 -9.97
N CYS A 32 3.01 -7.13 -9.11
CA CYS A 32 1.97 -8.13 -9.41
C CYS A 32 0.93 -7.71 -10.44
N ASN A 33 0.72 -6.40 -10.67
CA ASN A 33 -0.30 -5.81 -11.57
C ASN A 33 -1.77 -6.14 -11.26
N GLN A 34 -2.07 -7.03 -10.31
CA GLN A 34 -3.42 -7.56 -10.05
C GLN A 34 -4.44 -6.49 -9.66
N ALA A 35 -4.08 -5.57 -8.78
CA ALA A 35 -5.01 -4.56 -8.26
C ALA A 35 -4.83 -3.18 -8.90
N CYS A 36 -3.65 -2.90 -9.48
CA CYS A 36 -3.38 -1.62 -10.12
C CYS A 36 -3.73 -1.68 -11.61
N LEU A 37 -2.85 -2.25 -12.42
CA LEU A 37 -2.97 -2.25 -13.89
C LEU A 37 -4.18 -3.07 -14.37
N ASN A 38 -4.37 -4.27 -13.82
CA ASN A 38 -5.49 -5.12 -14.24
C ASN A 38 -6.84 -4.49 -13.88
N HIS A 39 -6.97 -3.81 -12.74
CA HIS A 39 -8.19 -3.07 -12.43
C HIS A 39 -8.41 -1.94 -13.41
N ALA A 40 -7.39 -1.10 -13.63
CA ALA A 40 -7.48 0.02 -14.56
C ALA A 40 -7.88 -0.42 -15.98
N PHE A 41 -7.30 -1.52 -16.48
CA PHE A 41 -7.64 -2.09 -17.79
C PHE A 41 -9.02 -2.75 -17.84
N ASN A 42 -9.60 -3.14 -16.70
CA ASN A 42 -10.97 -3.64 -16.61
C ASN A 42 -11.96 -2.56 -16.17
N ALA A 43 -11.60 -1.27 -16.30
CA ALA A 43 -12.42 -0.12 -15.88
C ALA A 43 -12.89 -0.20 -14.41
N ARG A 44 -12.06 -0.81 -13.55
CA ARG A 44 -12.24 -0.84 -12.10
C ARG A 44 -11.29 0.16 -11.46
N LEU A 45 -11.65 0.62 -10.27
CA LEU A 45 -10.79 1.49 -9.48
C LEU A 45 -9.44 0.81 -9.21
N ALA A 46 -8.35 1.50 -9.58
CA ALA A 46 -7.01 1.02 -9.31
C ALA A 46 -6.75 0.99 -7.79
N SER A 47 -6.12 -0.07 -7.33
CA SER A 47 -5.75 -0.29 -5.94
C SER A 47 -4.39 -1.02 -5.87
N CYS A 48 -4.05 -1.61 -4.72
CA CYS A 48 -2.80 -2.34 -4.53
C CYS A 48 -3.01 -3.63 -3.71
N LEU A 49 -2.34 -4.72 -4.09
CA LEU A 49 -2.41 -6.00 -3.39
C LEU A 49 -1.82 -5.91 -1.98
N VAL A 50 -0.66 -5.27 -1.86
CA VAL A 50 0.06 -5.16 -0.57
C VAL A 50 -0.41 -3.96 0.26
N ASN A 51 -1.20 -3.07 -0.34
CA ASN A 51 -1.80 -1.92 0.34
C ASN A 51 -3.27 -1.78 -0.06
N PRO A 52 -4.19 -2.46 0.64
CA PRO A 52 -5.61 -2.37 0.34
C PRO A 52 -6.18 -0.97 0.64
N ARG A 53 -5.45 -0.02 1.26
CA ARG A 53 -5.99 1.34 1.42
C ARG A 53 -5.89 2.18 0.15
N ALA A 54 -5.02 1.82 -0.79
CA ALA A 54 -4.84 2.58 -2.04
C ALA A 54 -6.15 2.62 -2.83
N GLY A 55 -6.62 3.84 -3.13
CA GLY A 55 -7.91 4.11 -3.79
C GLY A 55 -9.13 4.05 -2.87
N HIS A 56 -8.95 3.82 -1.56
CA HIS A 56 -10.03 3.73 -0.58
C HIS A 56 -9.65 4.45 0.73
N GLU A 57 -8.85 5.51 0.64
CA GLU A 57 -8.19 6.16 1.78
C GLU A 57 -9.19 6.70 2.80
N THR A 58 -10.36 7.16 2.35
CA THR A 58 -11.44 7.72 3.17
C THR A 58 -12.46 6.67 3.65
N GLU A 59 -12.55 5.53 2.96
CA GLU A 59 -13.51 4.46 3.23
C GLU A 59 -12.93 3.40 4.19
N ARG A 60 -11.64 3.06 4.03
CA ARG A 60 -10.94 2.01 4.80
C ARG A 60 -10.18 2.63 5.98
N VAL A 61 -10.93 3.02 7.00
CA VAL A 61 -10.38 3.53 8.26
C VAL A 61 -9.81 2.38 9.10
N ILE A 62 -8.48 2.35 9.25
CA ILE A 62 -7.82 1.40 10.15
C ILE A 62 -8.01 1.86 11.60
N ARG A 63 -8.50 0.96 12.46
CA ARG A 63 -8.60 1.18 13.90
C ARG A 63 -7.79 0.12 14.63
N THR A 64 -7.12 0.53 15.70
CA THR A 64 -6.53 -0.42 16.63
C THR A 64 -7.63 -1.12 17.40
N VAL A 65 -7.50 -2.43 17.56
CA VAL A 65 -8.35 -3.22 18.44
C VAL A 65 -7.56 -3.57 19.70
N PRO A 66 -8.20 -3.74 20.87
CA PRO A 66 -7.52 -4.24 22.05
C PRO A 66 -6.83 -5.56 21.74
N ALA A 67 -5.60 -5.72 22.24
CA ALA A 67 -4.89 -6.99 22.11
C ALA A 67 -5.74 -8.09 22.72
N LYS A 68 -6.16 -9.08 21.91
CA LYS A 68 -6.70 -10.31 22.46
C LYS A 68 -5.55 -11.06 23.11
N ASN A 69 -5.72 -11.49 24.36
CA ASN A 69 -4.78 -12.40 25.01
C ASN A 69 -4.56 -13.57 24.05
N ALA A 70 -3.36 -13.61 23.48
CA ALA A 70 -3.03 -14.51 22.40
C ALA A 70 -3.17 -15.95 22.90
N TRP A 71 -4.18 -16.65 22.39
CA TRP A 71 -4.26 -18.10 22.36
C TRP A 71 -3.83 -18.81 23.67
N ARG A 72 -4.55 -18.56 24.78
CA ARG A 72 -4.63 -19.53 25.88
C ARG A 72 -5.57 -20.67 25.51
#